data_AF-A0A844CS24-F1
#
_entry.id   AF-A0A844CS24-F1
#
_cell.length_a   1.000
_cell.length_b   1.000
_cell.length_c   1.000
_cell.angle_alpha   90.00
_cell.angle_beta   90.00
_cell.angle_gamma   90.00
#
_symmetry.space_group_name_H-M   'P 1'
#
loop_
_entity.id
_entity.type
_entity.pdbx_description
1 polymer ?
#
loop_
_entity_poly.entity_id
_entity_poly.type
_entity_poly.pdbx_seq_one_letter_code
_entity_poly.pdbx_strand_id
1 'polypeptide(L)' 'MSWLLFTLHLFIGATLAGVGIVVVLVAGLTGAAWLWAAVLAGLVLAFPVAWIVARAMQGD' A
#
# COMPACT_ATOMS: atom_id res chain seq x y z
N MET A 1 18.87 -2.08 -6.82
CA MET A 1 17.86 -1.15 -6.27
C MET A 1 16.46 -1.34 -6.82
N SER A 2 16.26 -1.30 -8.14
CA SER A 2 14.93 -1.31 -8.77
C SER A 2 14.10 -2.56 -8.44
N TRP A 3 14.69 -3.75 -8.43
CA TRP A 3 13.99 -5.00 -8.12
C TRP A 3 13.50 -5.08 -6.66
N LEU A 4 14.32 -4.62 -5.71
CA LEU A 4 14.00 -4.64 -4.28
C LEU A 4 12.88 -3.63 -3.98
N LEU A 5 12.99 -2.41 -4.52
CA LEU A 5 11.93 -1.39 -4.44
C LEU A 5 10.61 -1.87 -5.05
N PHE A 6 10.66 -2.51 -6.23
CA PHE A 6 9.46 -3.05 -6.87
C PHE A 6 8.80 -4.16 -6.04
N THR A 7 9.61 -5.07 -5.51
CA THR A 7 9.12 -6.15 -4.64
C THR A 7 8.48 -5.57 -3.38
N LEU A 8 9.15 -4.63 -2.70
CA LEU A 8 8.60 -3.98 -1.51
C LEU A 8 7.32 -3.22 -1.83
N HIS A 9 7.28 -2.45 -2.92
CA HIS A 9 6.07 -1.73 -3.33
C HIS A 9 4.89 -2.67 -3.58
N LEU A 10 5.13 -3.80 -4.26
CA LEU A 10 4.06 -4.77 -4.55
C LEU A 10 3.48 -5.36 -3.26
N PHE A 11 4.33 -5.85 -2.35
CA PHE A 11 3.89 -6.48 -1.11
C PHE A 11 3.28 -5.46 -0.12
N ILE A 12 3.92 -4.31 0.06
CA ILE A 12 3.42 -3.25 0.94
C ILE A 12 2.13 -2.65 0.36
N GLY A 13 2.06 -2.45 -0.95
CA GLY A 13 0.86 -1.97 -1.66
C GLY A 13 -0.31 -2.91 -1.51
N ALA A 14 -0.12 -4.20 -1.75
CA ALA A 14 -1.17 -5.21 -1.56
C ALA A 14 -1.66 -5.23 -0.10
N THR A 15 -0.74 -5.14 0.86
CA THR A 15 -1.08 -5.15 2.30
C THR A 15 -1.84 -3.89 2.71
N LEU A 16 -1.35 -2.70 2.33
CA LEU A 16 -2.00 -1.41 2.62
C LEU A 16 -3.37 -1.29 1.95
N ALA A 17 -3.51 -1.77 0.72
CA ALA A 17 -4.79 -1.83 0.03
C ALA A 17 -5.78 -2.74 0.78
N GLY A 18 -5.32 -3.92 1.22
CA GLY A 18 -6.14 -4.83 2.04
C GLY A 18 -6.60 -4.20 3.35
N VAL A 19 -5.68 -3.55 4.08
CA VAL A 19 -6.02 -2.81 5.31
C VAL A 19 -7.02 -1.68 5.03
N GLY A 20 -6.81 -0.92 3.95
CA GLY A 20 -7.72 0.14 3.54
C GLY A 20 -9.13 -0.38 3.24
N ILE A 21 -9.24 -1.51 2.54
CA ILE A 21 -10.52 -2.18 2.27
C ILE A 21 -11.20 -2.57 3.59
N VAL A 22 -10.47 -3.16 4.54
CA VAL A 22 -11.03 -3.52 5.86
C VAL A 22 -11.56 -2.28 6.57
N VAL A 23 -10.79 -1.18 6.61
CA VAL A 23 -11.21 0.08 7.23
C VAL A 23 -12.49 0.63 6.59
N VAL A 24 -12.55 0.65 5.26
CA VAL A 24 -13.72 1.11 4.50
C VAL A 24 -14.95 0.24 4.80
N LEU A 25 -14.81 -1.08 4.80
CA LEU A 25 -15.91 -2.00 5.09
C LEU A 25 -16.40 -1.89 6.53
N VAL A 26 -15.49 -1.74 7.50
CA VAL A 26 -15.85 -1.53 8.92
C VAL A 26 -16.60 -0.21 9.11
N ALA A 27 -16.29 0.81 8.32
CA ALA A 27 -17.03 2.08 8.29
C ALA A 27 -18.41 1.97 7.61
N GLY A 28 -18.81 0.78 7.15
CA GLY A 28 -20.11 0.53 6.50
C GLY A 28 -20.16 0.93 5.02
N LEU A 29 -19.03 1.31 4.43
CA LEU A 29 -18.93 1.74 3.03
C LEU A 29 -18.71 0.51 2.13
N THR A 30 -19.77 -0.01 1.53
CA THR A 30 -19.71 -1.26 0.74
C THR A 30 -19.66 -1.06 -0.77
N GLY A 31 -19.80 0.19 -1.24
CA GLY A 31 -19.82 0.50 -2.66
C GLY A 31 -18.47 0.27 -3.35
N ALA A 32 -18.49 -0.19 -4.60
CA ALA A 32 -17.29 -0.46 -5.39
C ALA A 32 -16.35 0.75 -5.50
N ALA A 33 -16.89 1.97 -5.60
CA ALA A 33 -16.10 3.20 -5.64
C ALA A 33 -15.23 3.38 -4.39
N TRP A 34 -15.75 3.04 -3.21
CA TRP A 34 -15.01 3.15 -1.95
C TRP A 34 -13.90 2.12 -1.83
N LEU A 35 -14.16 0.90 -2.30
CA LEU A 35 -13.16 -0.16 -2.34
C LEU A 35 -12.02 0.18 -3.30
N TRP A 36 -12.35 0.70 -4.50
CA TRP A 36 -11.33 1.18 -5.44
C TRP A 36 -10.53 2.34 -4.89
N ALA A 37 -11.16 3.29 -4.19
CA ALA A 37 -10.45 4.38 -3.53
C ALA A 37 -9.46 3.87 -2.47
N ALA A 38 -9.85 2.87 -1.67
CA ALA A 38 -8.94 2.25 -0.69
C ALA A 38 -7.74 1.57 -1.34
N VAL A 39 -7.95 0.85 -2.45
CA VAL A 39 -6.87 0.21 -3.21
C VAL A 39 -5.92 1.24 -3.79
N LEU A 40 -6.44 2.29 -4.42
CA LEU A 40 -5.62 3.36 -4.99
C LEU A 40 -4.83 4.11 -3.92
N ALA A 41 -5.45 4.38 -2.77
CA ALA A 41 -4.75 4.96 -1.62
C ALA A 41 -3.62 4.05 -1.13
N GLY A 42 -3.87 2.75 -0.98
CA GLY A 42 -2.84 1.77 -0.59
C GLY A 42 -1.67 1.70 -1.58
N LEU A 43 -1.95 1.76 -2.88
CA LEU A 43 -0.92 1.79 -3.93
C LEU A 43 -0.08 3.07 -3.85
N VAL A 44 -0.72 4.23 -3.76
CA VAL A 44 -0.02 5.53 -3.70
C VAL A 44 0.83 5.63 -2.44
N LEU A 45 0.31 5.20 -1.29
CA LEU A 45 1.03 5.20 -0.02
C LEU A 45 2.16 4.17 0.03
N ALA A 46 2.05 3.07 -0.71
CA ALA A 46 3.12 2.06 -0.76
C ALA A 46 4.40 2.55 -1.44
N PHE A 47 4.32 3.56 -2.31
CA PHE A 47 5.51 4.10 -2.97
C PHE A 47 6.49 4.79 -2.00
N PRO A 48 6.07 5.78 -1.17
CA PRO A 48 6.96 6.36 -0.17
C PRO A 48 7.37 5.35 0.91
N VAL A 49 6.47 4.45 1.34
CA VAL A 49 6.81 3.45 2.37
C VAL A 49 7.86 2.47 1.86
N ALA A 50 7.72 1.95 0.64
CA ALA A 50 8.70 1.05 0.03
C ALA A 50 10.07 1.72 -0.13
N TRP A 51 10.10 3.02 -0.45
CA TRP A 51 11.34 3.78 -0.54
C TRP A 51 12.04 3.94 0.83
N ILE A 52 11.29 4.31 1.87
CA ILE A 52 11.82 4.42 3.24
C ILE A 52 12.38 3.08 3.72
N VAL A 53 11.64 1.99 3.52
CA VAL A 53 12.06 0.64 3.93
C VAL A 53 13.30 0.21 3.14
N ALA A 54 13.32 0.40 1.82
CA ALA A 54 14.48 0.05 1.01
C ALA A 54 15.73 0.83 1.41
N ARG A 55 15.58 2.10 1.83
CA ARG A 55 16.67 2.94 2.31
C ARG A 55 17.19 2.45 3.67
N ALA A 56 16.30 2.14 4.61
CA ALA A 56 16.68 1.57 5.90
C ALA A 56 17.42 0.22 5.76
N MET A 57 17.03 -0.60 4.78
CA MET A 57 17.72 -1.88 4.49
C MET A 57 19.11 -1.70 3.88
N GLN A 58 19.40 -0.54 3.28
CA GLN A 58 20.70 -0.25 2.66
C GLN A 58 21.72 0.31 3.66
N GLY A 59 21.32 0.59 4.91
CA GLY A 59 22.23 0.96 5.99
C GLY A 59 22.74 2.40 5.92
N ASP A 60 21.83 3.36 5.74
CA ASP A 60 22.08 4.77 6.12
C ASP A 60 21.93 4.95 7.63
#